data_AF-A0A925I9R8-F1
#
_entry.id   AF-A0A925I9R8-F1
#
_cell.length_a   1.000
_cell.length_b   1.000
_cell.length_c   1.000
_cell.angle_alpha   90.00
_cell.angle_beta   90.00
_cell.angle_gamma   90.00
#
_symmetry.space_group_name_H-M   'P 1'
#
loop_
_entity.id
_entity.type
_entity.pdbx_description
1 polymer ?
#
loop_
_entity_poly.entity_id
_entity_poly.type
_entity_poly.pdbx_seq_one_letter_code
_entity_poly.pdbx_strand_id
1 'polypeptide(L)' 'NLILDQINKGEGTVGKLVKNDSLYNNLNKSAQDLDKLMKDLRQNPERYLHFSVFGKKSPPRPLDD' A
#
# COMPACT_ATOMS: atom_id res chain seq x y z
N ASN A 1 -17.74 22.66 23.44
CA ASN A 1 -16.88 21.67 22.75
C ASN A 1 -15.39 21.97 22.96
N LEU A 2 -14.85 21.66 24.14
CA LEU A 2 -13.48 22.04 24.55
C LEU A 2 -12.37 21.25 23.83
N ILE A 3 -12.65 20.01 23.41
CA ILE A 3 -11.69 19.12 22.73
C ILE A 3 -11.46 19.57 21.28
N LEU A 4 -12.53 19.91 20.56
CA LEU A 4 -12.46 20.48 19.21
C LEU A 4 -11.69 21.80 19.21
N ASP A 5 -11.88 22.62 20.25
CA ASP A 5 -11.21 23.92 20.38
C ASP A 5 -9.69 23.78 20.62
N GLN A 6 -9.28 22.79 21.42
CA GLN A 6 -7.87 22.45 21.64
C GLN A 6 -7.19 21.87 20.39
N ILE A 7 -7.91 21.02 19.63
CA ILE A 7 -7.44 20.51 18.33
C ILE A 7 -7.22 21.66 17.36
N ASN A 8 -8.19 22.59 17.25
CA ASN A 8 -8.09 23.76 16.38
C ASN A 8 -6.95 24.71 16.78
N LYS A 9 -6.61 24.81 18.06
CA LYS A 9 -5.47 25.59 18.57
C LYS A 9 -4.12 24.89 18.38
N GLY A 10 -4.11 23.61 17.99
CA GLY A 10 -2.90 22.81 17.84
C GLY A 10 -2.28 22.37 19.17
N GLU A 11 -3.06 22.40 20.25
CA GLU A 11 -2.62 22.01 21.59
C GLU A 11 -2.75 20.49 21.78
N GLY A 12 -1.88 19.91 22.61
CA GLY A 12 -1.78 18.45 22.81
C GLY A 12 -1.06 17.69 21.69
N THR A 13 -0.81 16.40 21.89
CA THR A 13 0.00 15.56 20.98
C THR A 13 -0.61 15.45 19.58
N VAL A 14 -1.94 15.37 19.51
CA VAL A 14 -2.69 15.34 18.24
C VAL A 14 -2.63 16.69 17.53
N GLY A 15 -2.77 17.81 18.25
CA GLY A 15 -2.62 19.16 17.69
C GLY A 15 -1.21 19.42 17.15
N LYS A 16 -0.18 18.94 17.85
CA LYS A 16 1.23 18.99 17.38
C LYS A 16 1.50 18.10 16.17
N LEU A 17 0.79 16.98 16.03
CA LEU A 17 0.87 16.08 14.87
C LEU A 17 0.16 16.67 13.64
N VAL A 18 -1.05 17.22 13.83
CA VAL A 18 -1.87 17.80 12.74
C VAL A 18 -1.28 19.11 12.22
N LYS A 19 -0.68 19.92 13.09
CA LYS A 19 -0.05 21.19 12.70
C LYS A 19 1.33 21.00 12.05
N ASN A 20 1.83 19.77 11.94
CA ASN A 20 3.17 19.54 11.43
C ASN A 20 3.14 19.35 9.92
N ASP A 21 3.74 20.30 9.20
CA ASP A 21 3.99 20.21 7.75
C ASP A 21 4.64 18.88 7.37
N SER A 22 5.42 18.26 8.27
CA SER A 22 6.02 16.94 8.08
C SER A 22 4.99 15.84 7.83
N LEU A 23 3.86 15.78 8.54
CA LEU A 23 2.85 14.75 8.32
C LEU A 23 2.18 14.92 6.96
N TYR A 24 1.81 16.15 6.62
CA TYR A 24 1.25 16.47 5.30
C TYR A 24 2.24 16.10 4.18
N ASN A 25 3.50 16.47 4.33
CA ASN A 25 4.55 16.15 3.38
C ASN A 25 4.77 14.63 3.25
N ASN A 26 4.76 13.89 4.35
CA ASN A 26 4.92 12.44 4.36
C ASN A 26 3.73 11.73 3.71
N LEU A 27 2.50 12.20 3.96
CA LEU A 27 1.31 11.67 3.31
C LEU A 27 1.33 11.96 1.81
N ASN A 28 1.68 13.19 1.41
CA ASN A 28 1.81 13.55 0.01
C ASN A 28 2.90 12.72 -0.70
N LYS A 29 4.06 12.52 -0.05
CA LYS A 29 5.13 11.64 -0.52
C LYS A 29 4.63 10.20 -0.72
N SER A 30 3.91 9.67 0.28
CA SER A 30 3.35 8.32 0.24
C SER A 30 2.34 8.15 -0.90
N ALA A 31 1.49 9.16 -1.13
CA ALA A 31 0.56 9.17 -2.24
C ALA A 31 1.28 9.19 -3.60
N GLN A 32 2.36 9.96 -3.74
CA GLN A 32 3.18 9.97 -4.95
C GLN A 32 3.88 8.63 -5.20
N ASP A 33 4.41 7.99 -4.17
CA ASP A 33 5.08 6.71 -4.32
C ASP A 33 4.08 5.58 -4.62
N LEU A 34 2.87 5.65 -4.07
CA LEU A 34 1.77 4.77 -4.45
C LEU A 34 1.37 4.95 -5.92
N ASP A 35 1.24 6.18 -6.41
CA ASP A 35 0.95 6.45 -7.83
C ASP A 35 2.02 5.85 -8.75
N LYS A 36 3.30 5.99 -8.40
CA LYS A 36 4.41 5.35 -9.12
C LYS A 36 4.29 3.83 -9.12
N LEU A 37 4.01 3.23 -7.97
CA LEU A 37 3.80 1.78 -7.88
C LEU A 37 2.63 1.32 -8.75
N MET A 38 1.50 2.03 -8.72
CA MET A 38 0.33 1.69 -9.53
C MET A 38 0.62 1.82 -11.03
N LYS A 39 1.38 2.84 -11.43
CA LYS A 39 1.85 2.99 -12.81
C LYS A 39 2.77 1.84 -13.23
N ASP A 40 3.75 1.50 -12.39
CA ASP A 40 4.68 0.41 -12.69
C ASP A 40 3.96 -0.96 -12.71
N LEU A 41 3.01 -1.19 -11.81
CA LEU A 41 2.18 -2.40 -11.81
C LEU A 41 1.37 -2.54 -13.11
N ARG A 42 0.81 -1.43 -13.62
CA ARG A 42 0.08 -1.42 -14.91
C ARG A 42 1.00 -1.67 -16.10
N GLN A 43 2.23 -1.15 -16.06
CA GLN A 43 3.21 -1.30 -17.14
C GLN A 43 3.92 -2.65 -17.10
N ASN A 44 4.14 -3.20 -15.91
CA ASN A 44 4.96 -4.38 -15.65
C ASN A 44 4.27 -5.35 -14.66
N PRO A 45 3.05 -5.85 -14.95
CA PRO A 45 2.28 -6.68 -14.02
C PRO A 45 3.02 -7.97 -13.62
N GLU A 46 3.79 -8.55 -14.54
CA GLU A 46 4.58 -9.78 -14.32
C GLU A 46 5.61 -9.67 -13.18
N ARG A 47 6.10 -8.46 -12.87
CA ARG A 47 7.07 -8.26 -11.76
C ARG A 47 6.44 -8.47 -10.39
N TYR A 48 5.11 -8.36 -10.30
CA TYR A 48 4.37 -8.35 -9.03
C TYR A 48 3.36 -9.49 -8.92
N LEU A 49 2.86 -10.01 -10.04
CA LEU A 49 1.95 -11.15 -10.09
C LEU A 49 2.72 -12.42 -10.44
N HIS A 50 3.40 -13.04 -9.47
CA HIS A 50 3.97 -14.38 -9.65
C HIS A 50 2.87 -15.44 -9.54
N PHE A 51 2.41 -15.95 -10.67
CA PHE A 51 1.47 -17.07 -10.72
C PHE A 51 2.19 -18.41 -10.47
N SER A 52 2.35 -18.82 -9.22
CA SER A 52 2.69 -20.21 -8.86
C SER A 52 1.44 -21.09 -8.71
N VAL A 53 0.44 -20.92 -9.57
CA VAL A 53 -0.86 -21.63 -9.45
C VAL A 53 -1.13 -22.66 -10.54
N PHE A 54 -0.24 -22.83 -11.51
CA PHE A 54 -0.32 -23.98 -12.41
C PHE A 54 0.29 -25.19 -11.72
N GLY A 55 -0.54 -25.87 -10.94
CA GLY A 55 -0.37 -27.27 -10.62
C GLY A 55 -0.13 -28.04 -11.92
N LYS A 56 1.13 -28.41 -12.16
CA LYS A 56 1.46 -29.48 -13.09
C LYS A 56 0.74 -30.72 -12.57
N LYS A 57 -0.41 -31.04 -13.17
CA LYS A 57 -0.98 -32.39 -13.06
C LYS A 57 0.12 -33.34 -13.54
N SER A 58 0.59 -34.21 -12.65
CA SER A 58 1.47 -35.31 -13.00
C SER A 58 0.88 -36.05 -14.21
N PRO A 59 1.68 -36.42 -15.23
CA PRO A 59 1.18 -37.22 -16.34
C PRO A 59 0.62 -38.55 -15.79
N PRO A 60 -0.42 -39.12 -16.41
CA PRO A 60 -0.96 -40.39 -15.96
C PRO A 60 0.14 -41.45 -16.01
N ARG A 61 0.32 -42.20 -14.93
CA ARG A 61 1.18 -43.40 -14.92
C ARG A 61 0.69 -44.34 -16.04
N PRO A 62 1.57 -44.91 -16.87
CA PRO A 62 1.18 -46.01 -17.74
C PRO A 62 0.61 -47.13 -16.86
N LEU A 63 -0.54 -47.68 -17.26
CA LEU A 63 -0.99 -48.96 -16.75
C LEU A 63 -0.04 -49.98 -17.37
N ASP A 64 0.74 -50.65 -16.53
CA ASP A 64 1.51 -51.81 -16.96
C ASP A 64 0.51 -52.95 -17.27
N ASP A 65 0.56 -53.49 -18.50
CA ASP A 65 -0.26 -54.62 -18.99
C ASP A 65 0.07 -55.95 -18.29
#